data_AF-T1CF51-F1
#
_entry.id   AF-T1CF51-F1
#
_cell.length_a   1.000
_cell.length_b   1.000
_cell.length_c   1.000
_cell.angle_alpha   90.00
_cell.angle_beta   90.00
_cell.angle_gamma   90.00
#
_symmetry.space_group_name_H-M   'P 1'
#
loop_
_entity.id
_entity.type
_entity.pdbx_description
1 polymer ?
#
loop_
_entity_poly.entity_id
_entity_poly.type
_entity_poly.pdbx_seq_one_letter_code
_entity_poly.pdbx_strand_id
1 'polypeptide(L)'
;MHPLGFMLGTCAVAAPRPLIDNPQASPSALISQATTQVLAFLKTHRIALRTENRKTVVALANEVVPYFDFALTSQYVLGRYWQRATPAERNQFQGFFYHYLIHAYATALRHYHGVRITVVPYRGSTEVHYANVLTVIHTRGGQSVHVLYALYRTL
;
A
#
# COMPACT_ATOMS: atom_id res chain seq x y z
N MET A 1 6.80 26.82 51.65
CA MET A 1 5.78 27.63 50.97
C MET A 1 6.30 27.95 49.56
N HIS A 2 5.64 27.38 48.53
CA HIS A 2 5.70 27.63 47.06
C HIS A 2 7.03 27.46 46.27
N PRO A 3 6.96 27.09 44.96
CA PRO A 3 6.18 26.00 44.37
C PRO A 3 6.98 25.12 43.37
N LEU A 4 6.49 23.90 43.13
CA LEU A 4 6.95 23.00 42.06
C LEU A 4 6.58 23.57 40.68
N GLY A 5 7.56 23.67 39.78
CA GLY A 5 7.36 23.93 38.36
C GLY A 5 7.02 22.64 37.60
N PHE A 6 5.79 22.55 37.09
CA PHE A 6 5.34 21.48 36.20
C PHE A 6 5.75 21.84 34.76
N MET A 7 6.77 21.17 34.21
CA MET A 7 7.12 21.27 32.80
C MET A 7 6.17 20.40 31.98
N LEU A 8 5.24 21.02 31.24
CA LEU A 8 4.40 20.31 30.27
C LEU A 8 5.28 19.73 29.15
N GLY A 9 5.40 18.40 29.13
CA GLY A 9 5.92 17.68 27.98
C GLY A 9 4.89 17.71 26.84
N THR A 10 5.18 18.49 25.80
CA THR A 10 4.46 18.41 24.52
C THR A 10 4.77 17.08 23.85
N CYS A 11 3.85 16.12 23.96
CA CYS A 11 3.80 14.98 23.04
C CYS A 11 3.46 15.51 21.63
N ALA A 12 4.47 15.58 20.76
CA ALA A 12 4.24 15.73 19.34
C ALA A 12 3.65 14.41 18.81
N VAL A 13 2.32 14.34 18.73
CA VAL A 13 1.63 13.28 17.98
C VAL A 13 1.95 13.51 16.51
N ALA A 14 2.78 12.65 15.94
CA ALA A 14 2.98 12.59 14.49
C ALA A 14 1.67 12.13 13.86
N ALA A 15 0.87 13.07 13.35
CA ALA A 15 -0.32 12.77 12.57
C ALA A 15 0.10 12.00 11.29
N PRO A 16 -0.67 11.00 10.85
CA PRO A 16 -0.44 10.36 9.57
C PRO A 16 -0.53 11.42 8.47
N ARG A 17 0.53 11.54 7.67
CA ARG A 17 0.57 12.44 6.52
C ARG A 17 -0.50 11.98 5.52
N PRO A 18 -1.50 12.81 5.18
CA PRO A 18 -2.43 12.46 4.11
C PRO A 18 -1.64 12.37 2.81
N LEU A 19 -1.81 11.27 2.08
CA LEU A 19 -1.08 11.01 0.83
C LEU A 19 -1.69 11.75 -0.36
N ILE A 20 -2.73 12.54 -0.11
CA ILE A 20 -3.47 13.28 -1.12
C ILE A 20 -3.66 14.72 -0.64
N ASP A 21 -2.56 15.47 -0.61
CA ASP A 21 -2.60 16.94 -0.53
C ASP A 21 -2.49 17.58 -1.93
N ASN A 22 -2.71 16.78 -2.99
CA ASN A 22 -2.81 17.26 -4.36
C ASN A 22 -4.20 16.94 -4.94
N PRO A 23 -5.15 17.90 -4.88
CA PRO A 23 -6.49 17.79 -5.47
C PRO A 23 -6.50 17.51 -6.99
N GLN A 24 -5.35 17.55 -7.66
CA GLN A 24 -5.20 17.43 -9.12
C GLN A 24 -4.60 16.09 -9.59
N ALA A 25 -4.20 15.18 -8.69
CA ALA A 25 -3.65 13.89 -9.10
C ALA A 25 -4.77 12.91 -9.48
N SER A 26 -4.92 12.61 -10.78
CA SER A 26 -5.88 11.60 -11.24
C SER A 26 -5.65 10.22 -10.59
N PRO A 27 -6.67 9.36 -10.44
CA PRO A 27 -6.50 7.99 -9.94
C PRO A 27 -5.40 7.21 -10.68
N SER A 28 -5.32 7.36 -12.00
CA SER A 28 -4.25 6.76 -12.81
C SER A 28 -2.86 7.34 -12.52
N ALA A 29 -2.76 8.63 -12.15
CA ALA A 29 -1.49 9.23 -11.75
C ALA A 29 -0.99 8.65 -10.43
N LEU A 30 -1.89 8.44 -9.45
CA LEU A 30 -1.54 7.82 -8.17
C LEU A 30 -0.99 6.40 -8.37
N ILE A 31 -1.69 5.58 -9.17
CA ILE A 31 -1.22 4.21 -9.50
C ILE A 31 0.10 4.25 -10.26
N SER A 32 0.29 5.21 -11.17
CA SER A 32 1.55 5.36 -11.92
C SER A 32 2.72 5.72 -11.00
N GLN A 33 2.50 6.63 -10.05
CA GLN A 33 3.49 7.02 -9.06
C GLN A 33 3.88 5.86 -8.15
N ALA A 34 2.89 5.18 -7.56
CA ALA A 34 3.13 4.01 -6.71
C ALA A 34 3.88 2.90 -7.45
N THR A 35 3.46 2.61 -8.69
CA THR A 35 4.13 1.64 -9.55
C THR A 35 5.59 2.03 -9.79
N THR A 36 5.85 3.29 -10.12
CA THR A 36 7.21 3.79 -10.39
C THR A 36 8.11 3.64 -9.16
N GLN A 37 7.61 4.01 -7.98
CA GLN A 37 8.37 3.91 -6.72
C GLN A 37 8.71 2.46 -6.38
N VAL A 38 7.72 1.56 -6.45
CA VAL A 38 7.93 0.14 -6.17
C VAL A 38 8.91 -0.48 -7.18
N LEU A 39 8.75 -0.20 -8.47
CA LEU A 39 9.68 -0.71 -9.49
C LEU A 39 11.11 -0.19 -9.31
N ALA A 40 11.26 1.08 -8.92
CA ALA A 40 12.57 1.65 -8.61
C ALA A 40 13.20 0.94 -7.40
N PHE A 41 12.43 0.71 -6.33
CA PHE A 41 12.87 -0.04 -5.16
C PHE A 41 13.35 -1.45 -5.53
N LEU A 42 12.55 -2.19 -6.32
CA LEU A 42 12.87 -3.54 -6.76
C LEU A 42 14.15 -3.59 -7.61
N LYS A 43 14.36 -2.57 -8.47
CA LYS A 43 15.57 -2.46 -9.30
C LYS A 43 16.81 -2.26 -8.43
N THR A 44 16.75 -1.35 -7.47
CA THR A 44 17.87 -1.02 -6.56
C THR A 44 18.22 -2.17 -5.63
N HIS A 45 17.23 -2.89 -5.11
CA HIS A 45 17.42 -3.90 -4.07
C HIS A 45 17.34 -5.35 -4.58
N ARG A 46 17.52 -5.56 -5.90
CA ARG A 46 17.31 -6.87 -6.54
C ARG A 46 18.08 -8.01 -5.87
N ILE A 47 19.34 -7.79 -5.51
CA ILE A 47 20.19 -8.82 -4.90
C ILE A 47 19.68 -9.17 -3.50
N ALA A 48 19.40 -8.17 -2.67
CA ALA A 48 18.94 -8.37 -1.29
C ALA A 48 17.55 -9.02 -1.22
N LEU A 49 16.66 -8.73 -2.17
CA LEU A 49 15.37 -9.40 -2.28
C LEU A 49 15.53 -10.88 -2.64
N ARG A 50 16.47 -11.23 -3.55
CA ARG A 50 16.72 -12.61 -3.96
C ARG A 50 17.19 -13.50 -2.80
N THR A 51 17.88 -12.93 -1.82
CA THR A 51 18.36 -13.64 -0.63
C THR A 51 17.37 -13.58 0.55
N GLU A 52 16.12 -13.16 0.32
CA GLU A 52 15.09 -13.03 1.38
C GLU A 52 15.54 -12.16 2.55
N ASN A 53 16.28 -11.07 2.27
CA ASN A 53 16.71 -10.17 3.33
C ASN A 53 15.49 -9.53 3.99
N ARG A 54 15.20 -9.95 5.23
CA ARG A 54 14.03 -9.49 6.00
C ARG A 54 13.92 -7.96 6.07
N LYS A 55 15.04 -7.24 6.22
CA LYS A 55 15.03 -5.77 6.28
C LYS A 55 14.57 -5.17 4.95
N THR A 56 15.03 -5.72 3.84
CA THR A 56 14.64 -5.29 2.49
C THR A 56 13.17 -5.61 2.19
N VAL A 57 12.67 -6.75 2.64
CA VAL A 57 11.25 -7.13 2.51
C VAL A 57 10.35 -6.15 3.28
N VAL A 58 10.74 -5.79 4.51
CA VAL A 58 10.02 -4.76 5.29
C VAL A 58 10.09 -3.39 4.62
N ALA A 59 11.26 -3.01 4.08
CA ALA A 59 11.40 -1.75 3.37
C ALA A 59 10.53 -1.70 2.10
N LEU A 60 10.44 -2.80 1.34
CA LEU A 60 9.52 -2.91 0.21
C LEU A 60 8.06 -2.72 0.64
N ALA A 61 7.67 -3.29 1.78
CA ALA A 61 6.32 -3.09 2.32
C ALA A 61 6.03 -1.61 2.60
N ASN A 62 7.00 -0.89 3.17
CA ASN A 62 6.86 0.54 3.46
C ASN A 62 6.66 1.41 2.20
N GLU A 63 7.07 0.94 1.02
CA GLU A 63 6.80 1.62 -0.26
C GLU A 63 5.33 1.45 -0.71
N VAL A 64 4.67 0.36 -0.30
CA VAL A 64 3.32 0.01 -0.76
C VAL A 64 2.25 0.45 0.24
N VAL A 65 2.52 0.31 1.55
CA VAL A 65 1.59 0.61 2.65
C VAL A 65 0.91 1.97 2.52
N PRO A 66 1.60 3.07 2.14
CA PRO A 66 0.94 4.35 1.97
C PRO A 66 -0.29 4.27 1.03
N TYR A 67 -0.18 3.54 -0.07
CA TYR A 67 -1.21 3.49 -1.10
C TYR A 67 -2.36 2.53 -0.78
N PHE A 68 -2.36 1.88 0.38
CA PHE A 68 -3.26 0.77 0.68
C PHE A 68 -3.92 0.92 2.05
N ASP A 69 -5.25 0.99 2.06
CA ASP A 69 -6.00 0.91 3.31
C ASP A 69 -6.09 -0.53 3.79
N PHE A 70 -5.15 -0.87 4.67
CA PHE A 70 -5.06 -2.21 5.27
C PHE A 70 -6.25 -2.52 6.18
N ALA A 71 -6.80 -1.51 6.86
CA ALA A 71 -7.92 -1.70 7.78
C ALA A 71 -9.19 -2.01 7.00
N LEU A 72 -9.52 -1.21 5.99
CA LEU A 72 -10.67 -1.45 5.12
C LEU A 72 -10.52 -2.75 4.33
N THR A 73 -9.33 -3.04 3.81
CA THR A 73 -9.11 -4.32 3.11
C THR A 73 -9.30 -5.50 4.07
N SER A 74 -8.79 -5.42 5.29
CA SER A 74 -8.99 -6.46 6.30
C SER A 74 -10.47 -6.69 6.61
N GLN A 75 -11.26 -5.61 6.63
CA GLN A 75 -12.72 -5.68 6.76
C GLN A 75 -13.35 -6.45 5.59
N TYR A 76 -12.95 -6.13 4.35
CA TYR A 76 -13.45 -6.84 3.17
C TYR A 76 -13.08 -8.32 3.15
N VAL A 77 -11.86 -8.67 3.56
CA VAL A 77 -11.39 -10.07 3.61
C VAL A 77 -12.17 -10.88 4.63
N LEU A 78 -12.43 -10.34 5.83
CA LEU A 78 -13.20 -11.03 6.86
C LEU A 78 -14.72 -10.99 6.61
N GLY A 79 -15.20 -10.02 5.84
CA GLY A 79 -16.61 -9.85 5.53
C GLY A 79 -17.49 -9.85 6.78
N ARG A 80 -18.50 -10.73 6.82
CA ARG A 80 -19.43 -10.85 7.96
C ARG A 80 -18.74 -11.17 9.30
N TYR A 81 -17.56 -11.80 9.27
CA TYR A 81 -16.85 -12.16 10.49
C TYR A 81 -16.16 -10.95 11.14
N TRP A 82 -15.92 -9.87 10.39
CA TRP A 82 -15.37 -8.63 10.95
C TRP A 82 -16.27 -8.10 12.08
N GLN A 83 -17.58 -8.05 11.82
CA GLN A 83 -18.55 -7.53 12.78
C GLN A 83 -18.64 -8.37 14.06
N ARG A 84 -18.30 -9.66 13.99
CA ARG A 84 -18.31 -10.60 15.12
C ARG A 84 -16.99 -10.60 15.90
N ALA A 85 -15.89 -10.26 15.25
CA ALA A 85 -14.58 -10.22 15.87
C ALA A 85 -14.49 -9.04 16.87
N THR A 86 -13.88 -9.31 18.02
CA THR A 86 -13.51 -8.30 19.02
C THR A 86 -12.42 -7.36 18.48
N PRO A 87 -12.23 -6.16 19.08
CA PRO A 87 -11.12 -5.28 18.69
C PRO A 87 -9.75 -5.96 18.75
N ALA A 88 -9.52 -6.83 19.74
CA ALA A 88 -8.28 -7.58 19.88
C ALA A 88 -8.06 -8.56 18.73
N GLU A 89 -9.08 -9.34 18.36
CA GLU A 89 -9.02 -10.28 17.24
C GLU A 89 -8.84 -9.56 15.90
N ARG A 90 -9.50 -8.42 15.70
CA ARG A 90 -9.34 -7.58 14.50
C ARG A 90 -7.90 -7.08 14.36
N ASN A 91 -7.28 -6.64 15.46
CA ASN A 91 -5.88 -6.19 15.45
C ASN A 91 -4.92 -7.35 15.20
N GLN A 92 -5.16 -8.51 15.82
CA GLN A 92 -4.36 -9.70 15.62
C GLN A 92 -4.45 -10.20 14.17
N PHE A 93 -5.66 -10.22 13.59
CA PHE A 93 -5.86 -10.56 12.18
C PHE A 93 -5.12 -9.61 11.26
N GLN A 94 -5.26 -8.28 11.45
CA GLN A 94 -4.56 -7.29 10.63
C GLN A 94 -3.04 -7.50 10.64
N GLY A 95 -2.46 -7.76 11.82
CA GLY A 95 -1.02 -8.05 11.94
C GLY A 95 -0.62 -9.32 11.17
N PHE A 96 -1.36 -10.41 11.32
CA PHE A 96 -1.05 -11.65 10.59
C PHE A 96 -1.25 -11.50 9.09
N PHE A 97 -2.33 -10.86 8.66
CA PHE A 97 -2.64 -10.62 7.26
C PHE A 97 -1.57 -9.74 6.60
N TYR A 98 -1.09 -8.71 7.30
CA TYR A 98 0.01 -7.87 6.88
C TYR A 98 1.28 -8.67 6.62
N HIS A 99 1.72 -9.45 7.61
CA HIS A 99 2.92 -10.26 7.48
C HIS A 99 2.80 -11.33 6.39
N TYR A 100 1.63 -11.96 6.27
CA TYR A 100 1.36 -12.94 5.23
C TYR A 100 1.49 -12.36 3.82
N LEU A 101 0.82 -11.22 3.54
CA LEU A 101 0.86 -10.60 2.22
C LEU A 101 2.27 -10.14 1.86
N ILE A 102 2.99 -9.51 2.79
CA ILE A 102 4.36 -9.08 2.55
C ILE A 102 5.25 -10.26 2.18
N HIS A 103 5.14 -11.37 2.92
CA HIS A 103 5.96 -12.53 2.66
C HIS A 103 5.62 -13.19 1.31
N ALA A 104 4.32 -13.35 1.02
CA ALA A 104 3.83 -13.95 -0.22
C ALA A 104 4.26 -13.12 -1.45
N TYR A 105 4.08 -11.79 -1.40
CA TYR A 105 4.40 -10.93 -2.52
C TYR A 105 5.88 -10.61 -2.64
N ALA A 106 6.63 -10.49 -1.54
CA ALA A 106 8.08 -10.38 -1.62
C ALA A 106 8.67 -11.61 -2.32
N THR A 107 8.15 -12.81 -2.02
CA THR A 107 8.54 -14.05 -2.71
C THR A 107 8.26 -13.95 -4.21
N ALA A 108 7.06 -13.53 -4.62
CA ALA A 108 6.71 -13.36 -6.03
C ALA A 108 7.62 -12.33 -6.74
N LEU A 109 7.93 -11.22 -6.07
CA LEU A 109 8.73 -10.13 -6.65
C LEU A 109 10.23 -10.44 -6.75
N ARG A 110 10.73 -11.51 -6.12
CA ARG A 110 12.12 -12.00 -6.32
C ARG A 110 12.41 -12.39 -7.77
N HIS A 111 11.37 -12.85 -8.47
CA HIS A 111 11.45 -13.27 -9.87
C HIS A 111 11.13 -12.12 -10.83
N TYR A 112 11.07 -10.88 -10.34
CA TYR A 112 10.90 -9.72 -11.20
C TYR A 112 12.12 -9.54 -12.12
N HIS A 113 11.87 -9.57 -13.43
CA HIS A 113 12.88 -9.45 -14.48
C HIS A 113 12.59 -8.30 -15.46
N GLY A 114 12.00 -7.20 -14.99
CA GLY A 114 11.71 -6.05 -15.83
C GLY A 114 10.52 -6.32 -16.76
N VAL A 115 9.31 -6.25 -16.20
CA VAL A 115 8.08 -6.26 -17.01
C VAL A 115 7.72 -4.83 -17.42
N ARG A 116 7.13 -4.69 -18.61
CA ARG A 116 6.54 -3.41 -19.01
C ARG A 116 5.17 -3.32 -18.35
N ILE A 117 4.91 -2.24 -17.63
CA ILE A 117 3.61 -1.96 -17.01
C ILE A 117 2.99 -0.75 -17.70
N THR A 118 1.72 -0.87 -18.08
CA THR A 118 0.94 0.21 -18.69
C THR A 118 -0.24 0.52 -17.79
N VAL A 119 -0.23 1.69 -17.17
CA VAL A 119 -1.40 2.21 -16.43
C VAL A 119 -2.32 2.89 -17.44
N VAL A 120 -3.56 2.42 -17.55
CA VAL A 120 -4.53 2.99 -18.47
C VAL A 120 -5.02 4.32 -17.90
N PRO A 121 -5.02 5.41 -18.70
CA PRO A 121 -5.53 6.70 -18.24
C PRO A 121 -6.96 6.58 -17.73
N TYR A 122 -7.20 7.06 -16.51
CA TYR A 122 -8.53 7.12 -15.94
C TYR A 122 -9.33 8.23 -16.64
N ARG A 123 -10.49 7.88 -17.20
CA ARG A 123 -11.37 8.81 -17.95
C ARG A 123 -12.67 9.15 -17.22
N GLY A 124 -12.84 8.68 -15.98
CA GLY A 124 -13.99 9.04 -15.16
C GLY A 124 -13.86 10.41 -14.50
N SER A 125 -14.93 10.88 -13.87
CA SER A 125 -14.88 12.10 -13.06
C SER A 125 -13.93 11.94 -11.89
N THR A 126 -13.20 12.98 -11.51
CA THR A 126 -12.39 13.02 -10.28
C THR A 126 -13.22 13.36 -9.05
N GLU A 127 -14.51 13.67 -9.19
CA GLU A 127 -15.41 13.97 -8.07
C GLU A 127 -16.03 12.72 -7.43
N VAL A 128 -15.88 11.56 -8.07
CA VAL A 128 -16.41 10.29 -7.53
C VAL A 128 -15.60 9.80 -6.33
N HIS A 129 -16.29 9.20 -5.37
CA HIS A 129 -15.67 8.59 -4.20
C HIS A 129 -14.93 7.29 -4.51
N TYR A 130 -15.20 6.66 -5.67
CA TYR A 130 -14.61 5.39 -6.08
C TYR A 130 -14.15 5.43 -7.53
N ALA A 131 -12.95 4.92 -7.80
CA ALA A 131 -12.37 4.86 -9.14
C ALA A 131 -11.74 3.50 -9.39
N ASN A 132 -11.95 2.96 -10.58
CA ASN A 132 -11.27 1.75 -11.04
C ASN A 132 -10.22 2.13 -12.09
N VAL A 133 -8.97 1.73 -11.86
CA VAL A 133 -7.84 1.99 -12.76
C VAL A 133 -7.33 0.66 -13.30
N LEU A 134 -7.45 0.46 -14.61
CA LEU A 134 -6.92 -0.71 -15.28
C LEU A 134 -5.40 -0.54 -15.48
N THR A 135 -4.65 -1.57 -15.12
CA THR A 135 -3.21 -1.67 -15.35
C THR A 135 -2.92 -2.96 -16.08
N VAL A 136 -2.12 -2.88 -17.15
CA VAL A 136 -1.72 -4.01 -17.98
C VAL A 136 -0.25 -4.31 -17.75
N ILE A 137 0.05 -5.51 -17.28
CA ILE A 137 1.40 -6.01 -17.05
C ILE A 137 1.76 -6.90 -18.24
N HIS A 138 2.77 -6.50 -19.02
CA HIS A 138 3.25 -7.25 -20.17
C HIS A 138 4.39 -8.18 -19.74
N THR A 139 4.15 -9.48 -19.79
CA THR A 139 5.16 -10.49 -19.47
C THR A 139 6.06 -10.77 -20.67
N ARG A 140 7.25 -11.33 -20.43
CA ARG A 140 8.19 -11.68 -21.51
C ARG A 140 7.67 -12.74 -22.47
N GLY A 141 6.69 -13.55 -22.05
CA GLY A 141 6.08 -14.60 -22.88
C GLY A 141 4.95 -14.11 -23.78
N GLY A 142 4.74 -12.79 -23.92
CA GLY A 142 3.69 -12.21 -24.77
C GLY A 142 2.29 -12.22 -24.16
N GLN A 143 2.10 -12.85 -23.00
CA GLN A 143 0.85 -12.79 -22.24
C GLN A 143 0.76 -11.48 -21.44
N SER A 144 -0.39 -10.83 -21.50
CA SER A 144 -0.71 -9.63 -20.71
C SER A 144 -1.60 -10.00 -19.53
N VAL A 145 -1.23 -9.56 -18.34
CA VAL A 145 -2.05 -9.70 -17.12
C VAL A 145 -2.73 -8.38 -16.86
N HIS A 146 -4.05 -8.42 -16.70
CA HIS A 146 -4.87 -7.25 -16.42
C HIS A 146 -5.14 -7.17 -14.92
N VAL A 147 -4.82 -6.03 -14.32
CA VAL A 147 -5.05 -5.76 -12.90
C VAL A 147 -5.94 -4.52 -12.81
N LEU A 148 -7.11 -4.67 -12.19
CA LEU A 148 -8.02 -3.57 -11.92
C LEU A 148 -7.79 -3.11 -10.48
N TYR A 149 -7.23 -1.92 -10.31
CA TYR A 149 -7.08 -1.30 -8.99
C TYR A 149 -8.36 -0.55 -8.64
N ALA A 150 -9.00 -0.91 -7.53
CA ALA A 150 -10.09 -0.16 -6.95
C ALA A 150 -9.52 0.86 -5.96
N LEU A 151 -9.78 2.13 -6.21
CA LEU A 151 -9.40 3.25 -5.37
C LEU A 151 -10.66 3.86 -4.77
N TYR A 152 -10.51 4.39 -3.57
CA TYR A 152 -11.54 5.22 -2.96
C TYR A 152 -10.89 6.48 -2.38
N ARG A 153 -11.66 7.57 -2.31
CA ARG A 153 -11.24 8.80 -1.67
C ARG A 153 -11.52 8.73 -0.18
N THR A 154 -10.48 8.83 0.65
CA THR A 154 -10.60 9.10 2.09
C THR A 154 -11.09 10.54 2.27
N LEU A 155 -12.14 10.72 3.08
CA LEU A 155 -12.70 12.02 3.42
C LEU A 155 -11.85 12.77 4.45
#